data_AF-B9X969-F1
#
_entry.id   AF-B9X969-F1
#
_cell.length_a   1.000
_cell.length_b   1.000
_cell.length_c   1.000
_cell.angle_alpha   90.00
_cell.angle_beta   90.00
_cell.angle_gamma   90.00
#
_symmetry.space_group_name_H-M   'P 1'
#
loop_
_entity.id
_entity.type
_entity.pdbx_description
1 polymer ?
#
loop_
_entity_poly.entity_id
_entity_poly.type
_entity_poly.pdbx_seq_one_letter_code
_entity_poly.pdbx_strand_id
1 'polypeptide(L)' 'MNLYQTKLFTTLQKQYKNQFGVDISQFVKPTNSLINFAQ' A
#
# COMPACT_ATOMS: atom_id res chain seq x y z
N MET A 1 0.71 -4.91 -12.41
CA MET A 1 0.53 -5.52 -11.06
C MET A 1 0.10 -4.40 -10.11
N ASN A 2 -0.97 -4.56 -9.32
CA ASN A 2 -1.44 -3.49 -8.42
C ASN A 2 -0.55 -3.44 -7.16
N LEU A 3 0.21 -2.34 -6.99
CA LEU A 3 1.14 -2.14 -5.87
C LEU A 3 0.44 -2.29 -4.51
N TYR A 4 -0.79 -1.78 -4.40
CA TYR A 4 -1.60 -1.81 -3.18
C TYR A 4 -2.06 -3.21 -2.78
N GLN A 5 -2.07 -4.14 -3.73
CA GLN A 5 -2.43 -5.55 -3.51
C GLN A 5 -1.20 -6.45 -3.35
N THR A 6 0.01 -5.88 -3.39
CA THR A 6 1.21 -6.68 -3.17
C THR A 6 1.29 -7.13 -1.71
N LYS A 7 1.78 -8.36 -1.51
CA LYS A 7 2.00 -8.95 -0.19
C LYS A 7 2.94 -8.10 0.67
N LEU A 8 3.90 -7.42 0.03
CA LEU A 8 4.82 -6.48 0.67
C LEU A 8 4.07 -5.27 1.23
N PHE A 9 3.28 -4.59 0.40
CA PHE A 9 2.56 -3.38 0.78
C PHE A 9 1.56 -3.65 1.91
N THR A 10 0.78 -4.72 1.79
CA THR A 10 -0.19 -5.13 2.82
C THR A 10 0.48 -5.50 4.15
N THR A 11 1.66 -6.12 4.11
CA THR A 11 2.44 -6.43 5.33
C THR A 11 2.91 -5.14 6.02
N LEU A 12 3.44 -4.20 5.25
CA LEU A 12 3.89 -2.90 5.77
C LEU A 12 2.74 -2.08 6.35
N GLN A 13 1.59 -2.06 5.67
CA GLN A 13 0.37 -1.43 6.20
C GLN A 13 -0.02 -1.98 7.56
N LYS A 14 -0.01 -3.32 7.73
CA LYS A 14 -0.37 -3.97 8.97
C LYS A 14 0.61 -3.67 10.11
N GLN A 15 1.91 -3.68 9.82
CA GLN A 15 2.94 -3.35 10.80
C GLN A 15 2.83 -1.89 11.27
N TYR A 16 2.67 -0.96 10.33
CA TYR A 16 2.53 0.45 10.66
C TYR A 16 1.26 0.73 11.48
N LYS A 17 0.14 0.10 11.12
CA LYS A 17 -1.11 0.18 11.89
C LYS A 17 -0.96 -0.37 13.30
N ASN A 18 -0.27 -1.49 13.49
CA ASN A 18 0.00 -2.03 14.82
C ASN A 18 0.89 -1.12 15.66
N GLN A 19 1.88 -0.46 15.04
CA GLN A 19 2.86 0.35 15.76
C GLN A 19 2.33 1.74 16.12
N PHE A 20 1.54 2.36 15.24
CA PHE A 20 1.12 3.75 15.38
C PHE A 20 -0.40 3.91 15.53
N GLY A 21 -1.20 2.84 15.38
CA GLY A 21 -2.65 2.91 15.33
C GLY A 21 -3.20 3.58 14.05
N VAL A 22 -2.31 3.90 13.11
CA VAL A 22 -2.62 4.72 11.93
C VAL A 22 -2.72 3.83 10.69
N ASP A 23 -3.83 3.95 9.98
CA ASP A 23 -4.04 3.23 8.72
C ASP A 23 -3.48 4.04 7.54
N ILE A 24 -2.30 3.65 7.05
CA ILE A 24 -1.61 4.40 6.00
C ILE A 24 -2.39 4.44 4.68
N SER A 25 -3.37 3.55 4.48
CA SER A 25 -4.27 3.61 3.32
C SER A 25 -5.07 4.92 3.24
N GLN A 26 -5.24 5.62 4.36
CA GLN A 26 -5.95 6.90 4.41
C GLN A 26 -5.14 8.05 3.81
N PHE A 27 -3.81 7.97 3.88
CA PHE A 27 -2.89 8.98 3.33
C PHE A 27 -2.54 8.68 1.88
N VAL A 28 -2.56 7.40 1.51
CA VAL A 28 -2.31 6.95 0.15
C VAL A 28 -3.65 6.69 -0.52
N LYS A 29 -4.28 7.74 -1.07
CA LYS A 29 -5.42 7.55 -1.97
C LYS A 29 -4.98 6.57 -3.07
N PRO A 30 -5.69 5.46 -3.29
CA PRO A 30 -5.38 4.58 -4.40
C PRO A 30 -5.70 5.35 -5.68
N THR A 31 -4.71 6.05 -6.21
CA THR A 31 -4.73 6.47 -7.59
C THR A 31 -4.79 5.18 -8.39
N ASN A 32 -5.70 5.06 -9.37
CA ASN A 32 -5.71 3.98 -10.36
C ASN A 32 -4.45 4.02 -11.27
N SER A 33 -3.30 4.40 -10.72
CA SER A 33 -1.99 4.19 -11.31
C SER A 33 -1.76 2.70 -11.34
N LEU A 34 -2.19 2.08 -12.44
CA LEU A 34 -1.53 0.92 -12.99
C LEU A 34 -0.06 1.30 -13.18
N ILE A 35 0.75 1.11 -12.15
CA ILE A 35 2.20 1.25 -12.25
C ILE A 35 2.63 0.10 -13.15
N ASN A 36 2.86 0.41 -14.42
CA ASN A 36 3.38 -0.53 -15.38
C ASN A 36 4.88 -0.65 -15.14
N PHE A 37 5.31 -1.76 -14.55
CA PHE A 37 6.72 -2.08 -14.33
C PHE A 37 7.41 -2.62 -15.60
N ALA A 38 6.73 -2.62 -16.74
CA ALA A 38 7.34 -2.91 -18.04
C ALA A 38 7.97 -1.64 -18.61
N GLN A 39 9.22 -1.39 -18.21
CA GLN A 39 10.21 -0.63 -18.99
C GLN A 39 11.43 -1.50 -19.19
#